data_AF-A0A3D4VXT5-F1
#
_entry.id   AF-A0A3D4VXT5-F1
#
_cell.length_a   1.000
_cell.length_b   1.000
_cell.length_c   1.000
_cell.angle_alpha   90.00
_cell.angle_beta   90.00
_cell.angle_gamma   90.00
#
_symmetry.space_group_name_H-M   'P 1'
#
loop_
_entity.id
_entity.type
_entity.pdbx_description
1 polymer ?
#
loop_
_entity_poly.entity_id
_entity_poly.type
_entity_poly.pdbx_seq_one_letter_code
_entity_poly.pdbx_strand_id
1 'polypeptide(L)'
;MGEGWLLTAEMIELVQGGYGNIVCAQPFGCLPNHIVGKGMVNKIRALYPSANITPIDYDPSATRVNQENRIKLMLAVAKERLNAPAQAAPLTAEEIAGGAPRVETTV
;
A
#
# COMPACT_ATOMS: atom_id res chain seq x y z
N MET A 1 20.95 9.65 2.15
CA MET A 1 20.17 8.40 2.01
C MET A 1 19.85 7.92 3.42
N GLY A 2 18.57 7.94 3.82
CA GLY A 2 18.15 7.66 5.20
C GLY A 2 16.69 8.00 5.47
N GLU A 3 16.09 8.83 4.63
CA GLU A 3 14.70 9.33 4.78
C GLU A 3 13.66 8.45 4.07
N GLY A 4 14.00 7.22 3.67
CA GLY A 4 13.04 6.34 2.99
C GLY A 4 11.80 6.02 3.83
N TRP A 5 11.90 6.14 5.16
CA TRP A 5 10.78 6.03 6.09
C TRP A 5 9.72 7.12 5.88
N LEU A 6 10.13 8.30 5.38
CA LEU A 6 9.23 9.44 5.16
C LEU A 6 8.15 9.09 4.14
N LEU A 7 8.50 8.35 3.09
CA LEU A 7 7.55 7.94 2.06
C LEU A 7 6.38 7.12 2.65
N THR A 8 6.67 6.22 3.59
CA THR A 8 5.64 5.46 4.30
C THR A 8 4.81 6.35 5.21
N ALA A 9 5.45 7.30 5.90
CA ALA A 9 4.75 8.26 6.76
C ALA A 9 3.80 9.15 5.96
N GLU A 10 4.23 9.68 4.81
CA GLU A 10 3.41 10.50 3.92
C GLU A 10 2.23 9.72 3.34
N MET A 11 2.41 8.44 2.96
CA MET A 11 1.29 7.60 2.55
C MET A 11 0.24 7.45 3.66
N ILE A 12 0.67 7.30 4.92
CA ILE A 12 -0.23 7.20 6.07
C ILE A 12 -0.93 8.54 6.32
N GLU A 13 -0.19 9.64 6.30
CA GLU A 13 -0.72 11.00 6.48
C GLU A 13 -1.81 11.30 5.43
N LEU A 14 -1.55 10.99 4.16
CA LEU A 14 -2.53 11.15 3.08
C LEU A 14 -3.81 10.35 3.35
N VAL A 15 -3.68 9.08 3.75
CA VAL A 15 -4.84 8.23 4.05
C VAL A 15 -5.64 8.78 5.24
N GLN A 16 -4.97 9.25 6.30
CA GLN A 16 -5.61 9.88 7.46
C GLN A 16 -6.29 11.21 7.08
N GLY A 17 -5.74 11.95 6.12
CA GLY A 17 -6.34 13.15 5.53
C GLY A 17 -7.54 12.87 4.61
N GLY A 18 -7.95 11.61 4.43
CA GLY A 18 -9.07 11.20 3.58
C GLY A 18 -8.69 10.88 2.13
N TYR A 19 -7.41 10.94 1.78
CA TYR A 19 -6.90 10.56 0.46
C TYR A 19 -6.65 9.05 0.40
N GLY A 20 -7.73 8.28 0.25
CA GLY A 20 -7.68 6.82 0.22
C GLY A 20 -7.09 6.20 -1.05
N ASN A 21 -6.89 6.97 -2.14
CA ASN A 21 -6.34 6.46 -3.40
C ASN A 21 -5.00 7.15 -3.68
N ILE A 22 -3.90 6.39 -3.72
CA ILE A 22 -2.54 6.92 -3.83
C ILE A 22 -1.82 6.27 -5.00
N VAL A 23 -1.27 7.09 -5.89
CA VAL A 23 -0.36 6.65 -6.96
C VAL A 23 1.07 6.91 -6.52
N CYS A 24 1.88 5.87 -6.44
CA CYS A 24 3.31 5.98 -6.14
C CYS A 24 4.10 5.92 -7.45
N ALA A 25 4.52 7.06 -7.99
CA ALA A 25 5.37 7.11 -9.18
C ALA A 25 6.81 6.73 -8.81
N GLN A 26 7.28 5.57 -9.28
CA GLN A 26 8.56 4.99 -8.93
C GLN A 26 9.56 5.20 -10.07
N PRO A 27 10.52 6.13 -9.93
CA PRO A 27 11.57 6.24 -10.92
C PRO A 27 12.49 5.01 -10.85
N PHE A 28 13.14 4.72 -11.97
CA PHE A 28 14.11 3.63 -12.05
C PHE A 28 15.19 3.74 -10.97
N GLY A 29 15.45 2.62 -10.27
CA GLY A 29 16.54 2.54 -9.29
C GLY A 29 16.31 3.26 -7.95
N CYS A 30 15.15 3.85 -7.70
CA CYS A 30 14.86 4.52 -6.43
C CYS A 30 14.58 3.53 -5.29
N LEU A 31 15.65 3.08 -4.61
CA LEU A 31 15.56 2.12 -3.49
C LEU A 31 14.54 2.50 -2.41
N PRO A 32 14.41 3.78 -1.97
CA PRO A 32 13.36 4.17 -1.04
C PRO A 32 11.95 3.81 -1.54
N ASN A 33 11.66 4.03 -2.81
CA ASN A 33 10.33 3.75 -3.35
C ASN A 33 10.13 2.24 -3.58
N HIS A 34 11.14 1.57 -4.15
CA HIS A 34 11.09 0.15 -4.52
C HIS A 34 11.13 -0.81 -3.33
N ILE A 35 11.90 -0.48 -2.28
CA ILE A 35 12.06 -1.35 -1.11
C ILE A 35 11.13 -0.90 0.01
N VAL A 36 11.25 0.37 0.45
CA VAL A 36 10.51 0.85 1.62
C VAL A 36 9.06 1.14 1.25
N GLY A 37 8.81 2.00 0.26
CA GLY A 37 7.45 2.37 -0.17
C GLY A 37 6.62 1.15 -0.56
N LYS A 38 7.06 0.42 -1.59
CA LYS A 38 6.38 -0.78 -2.08
C LYS A 38 6.30 -1.90 -1.04
N GLY A 39 7.34 -2.10 -0.23
CA GLY A 39 7.36 -3.10 0.83
C GLY A 39 6.34 -2.84 1.93
N MET A 40 6.06 -1.57 2.23
CA MET A 40 5.12 -1.18 3.28
C MET A 40 3.65 -1.17 2.85
N VAL A 41 3.34 -1.23 1.56
CA VAL A 41 1.96 -1.12 1.04
C VAL A 41 1.01 -2.13 1.68
N ASN A 42 1.41 -3.39 1.84
CA ASN A 42 0.54 -4.42 2.45
C ASN A 42 0.26 -4.14 3.93
N LYS A 43 1.29 -3.69 4.67
CA LYS A 43 1.15 -3.30 6.08
C LYS A 43 0.24 -2.08 6.23
N ILE A 44 0.37 -1.09 5.34
CA ILE A 44 -0.50 0.08 5.32
C ILE A 44 -1.95 -0.35 5.05
N ARG A 45 -2.21 -1.21 4.07
CA ARG A 45 -3.56 -1.72 3.77
C ARG A 45 -4.19 -2.50 4.92
N ALA A 46 -3.39 -3.23 5.69
CA ALA A 46 -3.87 -3.94 6.86
C ALA A 46 -4.33 -2.99 7.99
N LEU A 47 -3.62 -1.87 8.17
CA LEU A 47 -3.95 -0.84 9.15
C LEU A 47 -5.04 0.12 8.67
N TYR A 48 -5.07 0.39 7.37
CA TYR A 48 -5.99 1.30 6.70
C TYR A 48 -6.64 0.59 5.51
N PRO A 49 -7.72 -0.18 5.71
CA PRO A 49 -8.32 -0.96 4.63
C PRO A 49 -8.93 -0.12 3.49
N SER A 50 -9.23 1.16 3.78
CA SER A 50 -9.62 2.15 2.78
C SER A 50 -8.49 2.53 1.82
N ALA A 51 -7.22 2.27 2.17
CA ALA A 51 -6.07 2.61 1.35
C ALA A 51 -5.99 1.75 0.07
N ASN A 52 -5.96 2.44 -1.06
CA ASN A 52 -5.80 1.91 -2.41
C ASN A 52 -4.53 2.50 -3.02
N ILE A 53 -3.39 1.87 -2.72
CA ILE A 53 -2.06 2.36 -3.09
C ILE A 53 -1.52 1.58 -4.29
N THR A 54 -1.24 2.26 -5.39
CA THR A 54 -0.75 1.61 -6.62
C THR A 54 0.64 2.14 -7.00
N PRO A 55 1.68 1.29 -6.92
CA PRO A 55 2.99 1.62 -7.46
C PRO A 55 3.01 1.57 -8.99
N ILE A 56 3.60 2.59 -9.61
CA ILE A 56 3.75 2.75 -11.06
C ILE A 56 5.23 2.94 -11.38
N ASP A 57 5.79 1.98 -12.10
CA ASP A 57 7.19 2.01 -12.49
C ASP A 57 7.38 2.91 -13.73
N TYR A 58 8.14 3.99 -13.54
CA TYR A 58 8.64 4.87 -14.60
C TYR A 58 10.08 4.49 -14.90
N ASP A 59 10.24 3.32 -15.51
CA ASP A 59 11.51 2.78 -15.93
C ASP A 59 11.55 2.55 -17.47
N PRO A 60 12.74 2.52 -18.10
CA PRO A 60 12.86 2.27 -19.54
C PRO A 60 12.39 0.89 -20.01
N SER A 61 12.29 -0.09 -19.12
CA SER A 61 11.79 -1.44 -19.39
C SER A 61 10.28 -1.58 -19.28
N ALA A 62 9.60 -0.62 -18.65
CA ALA A 62 8.16 -0.58 -18.47
C ALA A 62 7.48 0.13 -19.64
N THR A 63 6.47 -0.53 -20.23
CA THR A 63 5.71 0.07 -21.32
C THR A 63 4.75 1.14 -20.80
N ARG A 64 4.50 2.16 -21.62
CA ARG A 64 3.45 3.16 -21.37
C ARG A 64 2.08 2.50 -21.12
N VAL A 65 1.78 1.43 -21.87
CA VAL A 65 0.51 0.68 -21.73
C VAL A 65 0.41 0.04 -20.34
N ASN A 66 1.50 -0.51 -19.80
CA ASN A 66 1.51 -1.06 -18.43
C ASN A 66 1.21 0.01 -17.38
N GLN A 67 1.80 1.21 -17.51
CA GLN A 67 1.53 2.35 -16.62
C GLN A 67 0.05 2.77 -16.67
N GLU A 68 -0.49 2.94 -17.88
CA GLU A 68 -1.89 3.31 -18.08
C GLU A 68 -2.85 2.25 -17.53
N ASN A 69 -2.56 0.97 -17.72
CA ASN A 69 -3.41 -0.12 -17.23
C ASN A 69 -3.43 -0.20 -15.71
N ARG A 70 -2.29 -0.01 -15.04
CA ARG A 70 -2.22 0.04 -13.58
C ARG A 70 -3.05 1.20 -13.02
N ILE A 71 -2.98 2.38 -13.64
CA ILE A 71 -3.79 3.54 -13.25
C ILE A 71 -5.28 3.28 -13.50
N LYS A 72 -5.65 2.73 -14.66
CA LYS A 72 -7.05 2.39 -14.99
C LYS A 72 -7.63 1.38 -14.01
N LEU A 73 -6.88 0.34 -13.64
CA LEU A 73 -7.29 -0.66 -12.65
C LEU A 73 -7.47 -0.02 -11.27
N MET A 74 -6.54 0.85 -10.85
CA MET A 74 -6.68 1.56 -9.57
C MET A 74 -7.94 2.43 -9.55
N LEU A 75 -8.22 3.16 -10.63
CA LEU A 75 -9.42 4.00 -10.76
C LEU A 75 -10.72 3.17 -10.80
N ALA A 76 -10.69 1.99 -11.41
CA ALA A 76 -11.84 1.07 -11.40
C ALA A 76 -12.20 0.66 -9.96
N VAL A 77 -11.19 0.25 -9.17
CA VAL A 77 -11.36 -0.07 -7.74
C VAL A 77 -11.83 1.16 -6.95
N ALA A 78 -11.27 2.35 -7.23
CA ALA A 78 -11.70 3.58 -6.59
C ALA A 78 -13.19 3.88 -6.86
N LYS A 79 -13.64 3.67 -8.10
CA LYS A 79 -15.05 3.86 -8.50
C LYS A 79 -15.98 2.85 -7.83
N GLU A 80 -15.57 1.59 -7.70
CA GLU A 80 -16.35 0.57 -6.96
C GLU A 80 -16.53 0.96 -5.49
N ARG A 81 -15.46 1.47 -4.85
CA ARG A 81 -15.47 1.90 -3.44
C ARG A 81 -16.31 3.14 -3.17
N LEU A 82 -16.59 3.98 -4.17
CA LEU A 82 -17.55 5.10 -4.03
C LEU A 82 -18.98 4.60 -3.83
N ASN A 83 -19.33 3.45 -4.41
CA ASN A 83 -20.67 2.87 -4.33
C ASN A 83 -20.81 1.88 -3.16
N ALA A 84 -19.71 1.29 -2.70
CA ALA A 84 -19.64 0.38 -1.57
C ALA A 84 -18.39 0.69 -0.73
N PRO A 85 -18.48 1.59 0.27
CA PRO A 85 -17.33 1.96 1.08
C PRO A 85 -16.77 0.72 1.79
N ALA A 86 -15.45 0.54 1.70
CA ALA A 86 -14.76 -0.59 2.32
C ALA A 86 -14.96 -0.56 3.85
N GLN A 87 -15.82 -1.45 4.34
CA GLN A 87 -15.92 -1.78 5.76
C GLN A 87 -14.97 -2.93 6.03
N ALA A 88 -13.74 -2.60 6.41
CA ALA A 88 -12.84 -3.57 7.00
C ALA A 88 -12.27 -2.93 8.26
N ALA A 89 -12.43 -3.63 9.39
CA ALA A 89 -11.80 -3.23 10.63
C ALA A 89 -10.27 -3.31 10.46
N PRO A 90 -9.50 -2.36 11.00
CA PRO A 90 -8.05 -2.46 11.04
C PRO A 90 -7.63 -3.78 11.70
N LEU A 91 -6.67 -4.48 11.09
CA LEU A 91 -6.07 -5.66 11.72
C LEU A 91 -5.21 -5.24 12.91
N THR A 92 -5.25 -6.01 13.98
CA THR A 92 -4.41 -5.81 15.18
C THR A 92 -2.94 -6.06 14.87
N ALA A 93 -2.04 -5.51 15.69
CA ALA A 93 -0.59 -5.68 15.49
C ALA A 93 -0.16 -7.16 15.48
N GLU A 94 -0.84 -8.00 16.26
CA GLU A 94 -0.59 -9.44 16.38
C GLU A 94 -1.05 -10.21 15.14
N GLU A 95 -2.21 -9.87 14.58
CA GLU A 95 -2.72 -10.46 13.32
C GLU A 95 -1.79 -10.10 12.16
N ILE A 96 -1.27 -8.89 12.13
CA ILE A 96 -0.36 -8.48 11.07
C ILE A 96 1.04 -9.10 11.24
N ALA A 97 1.45 -9.41 12.46
CA ALA A 97 2.70 -10.13 12.75
C ALA A 97 2.59 -11.64 12.51
N GLY A 98 1.41 -12.14 12.10
CA GLY A 98 1.17 -13.54 11.76
C GLY A 98 0.86 -14.45 12.95
N GLY A 99 0.75 -13.91 14.17
CA GLY A 99 0.49 -14.66 15.42
C GLY A 99 1.54 -15.75 15.70
N ALA A 100 2.32 -15.62 16.78
CA ALA A 100 3.12 -16.76 17.24
C ALA A 100 2.18 -17.96 17.50
N PRO A 101 2.47 -19.18 17.01
CA PRO A 101 1.64 -20.33 17.30
C PRO A 101 1.55 -20.49 18.83
N ARG A 102 0.34 -20.53 19.37
CA ARG A 102 0.11 -20.88 20.77
C ARG A 102 0.57 -22.32 20.96
N VAL A 103 1.80 -22.50 21.44
CA VAL A 103 2.28 -23.80 21.90
C VAL A 103 1.54 -24.06 23.21
N GLU A 104 0.43 -24.80 23.13
CA GLU A 104 -0.22 -25.35 24.31
C GLU A 104 0.76 -26.31 24.97
N THR A 105 1.42 -25.84 26.03
CA THR A 105 2.17 -26.71 26.93
C THR A 105 1.15 -27.38 27.83
N THR A 106 0.67 -28.55 27.41
CA THR A 106 0.02 -29.50 28.30
C THR A 106 1.04 -29.91 29.37
N VAL A 107 0.83 -29.40 30.59
CA VAL A 107 1.50 -29.85 31.82
C VAL A 107 0.98 -31.23 32.19
#